data_AF-A0A538DAI1-F1
#
_entry.id   AF-A0A538DAI1-F1
#
_cell.length_a   1.000
_cell.length_b   1.000
_cell.length_c   1.000
_cell.angle_alpha   90.00
_cell.angle_beta   90.00
_cell.angle_gamma   90.00
#
_symmetry.space_group_name_H-M   'P 1'
#
loop_
_entity.id
_entity.type
_entity.pdbx_description
1 polymer ?
#
loop_
_entity_poly.entity_id
_entity_poly.type
_entity_poly.pdbx_seq_one_letter_code
_entity_poly.pdbx_strand_id
1 'polypeptide(L)'
;MVDASRFLSRAAEARRSSKRVALRDGFEPRASGDWLELVRDVTSLANSGGGVVVLDGITDIDEERLHEQLASYAEPEFESFTVEELARAGRPATAIVVSAAANTPLVFSRQGRYRGADGTEHVAFVRGGLYFRHGARSEPATGADVRDFIKRQLDATRSQWLANIRQVMHAPDGAEVAVIETAERDEEGRPTLIRLTTDPHAPLYGQVDPDQSHPYRQKEVIREVNARLDGRNVNAFDVLSVRRVHAITEETRPEFVHVPKFGSPQYSDAFVDWLVTENERDPQFFSRAKAGYLATRKRRRRTDS
;
A
#
# COMPACT_ATOMS: atom_id res chain seq x y z
N MET A 1 -3.34 -0.13 5.45
CA MET A 1 -2.53 0.83 6.24
C MET A 1 -1.55 1.52 5.32
N VAL A 2 -1.54 2.86 5.32
CA VAL A 2 -0.49 3.65 4.67
C VAL A 2 0.84 3.23 5.26
N ASP A 3 1.88 3.17 4.42
CA ASP A 3 3.24 2.93 4.87
C ASP A 3 3.77 4.21 5.54
N ALA A 4 3.17 4.57 6.69
CA ALA A 4 3.48 5.76 7.47
C ALA A 4 4.98 5.82 7.77
N SER A 5 5.58 4.65 8.02
CA SER A 5 7.02 4.45 8.19
C SER A 5 7.84 5.05 7.05
N ARG A 6 7.39 4.87 5.79
CA ARG A 6 8.07 5.38 4.60
C ARG A 6 7.97 6.89 4.49
N PHE A 7 6.83 7.49 4.85
CA PHE A 7 6.68 8.93 4.81
C PHE A 7 7.46 9.61 5.94
N LEU A 8 7.45 9.03 7.14
CA LEU A 8 8.24 9.52 8.28
C LEU A 8 9.75 9.48 8.01
N SER A 9 10.26 8.37 7.46
CA SER A 9 11.68 8.29 7.06
C SER A 9 12.04 9.35 6.02
N ARG A 10 11.18 9.56 5.00
CA ARG A 10 11.39 10.61 4.00
C ARG A 10 11.33 12.02 4.59
N ALA A 11 10.45 12.26 5.54
CA ALA A 11 10.33 13.54 6.23
C ALA A 11 11.58 13.86 7.05
N ALA A 12 12.10 12.88 7.81
CA ALA A 12 13.29 13.04 8.65
C ALA A 12 14.53 13.46 7.84
N GLU A 13 14.68 12.93 6.63
CA GLU A 13 15.84 13.18 5.75
C GLU A 13 15.65 14.37 4.79
N ALA A 14 14.42 14.89 4.66
CA ALA A 14 14.11 15.92 3.69
C ALA A 14 14.81 17.25 4.01
N ARG A 15 15.57 17.74 3.03
CA ARG A 15 16.20 19.08 3.07
C ARG A 15 15.38 20.17 2.41
N ARG A 16 14.36 19.79 1.63
CA ARG A 16 13.48 20.70 0.90
C ARG A 16 12.13 20.06 0.67
N SER A 17 11.12 20.90 0.50
CA SER A 17 9.79 20.49 0.04
C SER A 17 9.85 19.77 -1.31
N SER A 18 8.98 18.79 -1.48
CA SER A 18 8.87 17.93 -2.65
C SER A 18 7.44 17.48 -2.89
N LYS A 19 7.23 16.64 -3.92
CA LYS A 19 5.90 16.13 -4.30
C LYS A 19 5.21 15.32 -3.19
N ARG A 20 5.97 14.78 -2.24
CA ARG A 20 5.46 13.93 -1.14
C ARG A 20 5.77 14.47 0.24
N VAL A 21 6.48 15.60 0.33
CA VAL A 21 6.91 16.20 1.59
C VAL A 21 6.66 17.70 1.51
N ALA A 22 5.81 18.23 2.37
CA ALA A 22 5.62 19.67 2.54
C ALA A 22 6.31 20.10 3.84
N LEU A 23 7.33 20.94 3.74
CA LEU A 23 8.02 21.50 4.90
C LEU A 23 7.45 22.88 5.19
N ARG A 24 7.02 23.11 6.42
CA ARG A 24 6.54 24.39 6.92
C ARG A 24 7.43 24.84 8.07
N ASP A 25 8.25 25.83 7.77
CA ASP A 25 9.07 26.51 8.76
C ASP A 25 8.26 27.66 9.37
N GLY A 26 8.27 27.78 10.70
CA GLY A 26 7.65 28.91 11.40
C GLY A 26 6.11 28.89 11.45
N PHE A 27 5.50 27.71 11.42
CA PHE A 27 4.06 27.55 11.67
C PHE A 27 3.69 28.11 13.04
N GLU A 28 2.74 29.04 13.09
CA GLU A 28 2.23 29.66 14.31
C GLU A 28 0.81 29.16 14.60
N PRO A 29 0.60 28.30 15.63
CA PRO A 29 -0.70 27.71 15.94
C PRO A 29 -1.81 28.74 16.27
N ARG A 30 -1.43 29.97 16.63
CA ARG A 30 -2.38 31.07 16.90
C ARG A 30 -2.74 31.87 15.65
N ALA A 31 -1.98 31.76 14.56
CA ALA A 31 -2.23 32.47 13.32
C ALA A 31 -3.24 31.70 12.46
N SER A 32 -4.40 32.30 12.17
CA SER A 32 -5.42 31.66 11.32
C SER A 32 -4.93 31.38 9.89
N GLY A 33 -4.05 32.22 9.35
CA GLY A 33 -3.46 32.03 8.02
C GLY A 33 -2.67 30.73 7.88
N ASP A 34 -1.90 30.38 8.91
CA ASP A 34 -1.05 29.19 8.88
C ASP A 34 -1.88 27.90 8.88
N TRP A 35 -3.03 27.90 9.58
CA TRP A 35 -3.99 26.81 9.52
C TRP A 35 -4.62 26.65 8.13
N LEU A 36 -4.98 27.75 7.46
CA LEU A 36 -5.51 27.69 6.10
C LEU A 36 -4.45 27.16 5.12
N GLU A 37 -3.20 27.58 5.29
CA GLU A 37 -2.07 27.10 4.50
C GLU A 37 -1.78 25.60 4.74
N LEU A 38 -1.93 25.14 5.98
CA LEU A 38 -1.82 23.73 6.34
C LEU A 38 -2.95 22.90 5.72
N VAL A 39 -4.21 23.36 5.85
CA VAL A 39 -5.39 22.75 5.20
C VAL A 39 -5.18 22.61 3.69
N ARG A 40 -4.61 23.63 3.05
CA ARG A 40 -4.25 23.58 1.62
C ARG A 40 -3.25 22.48 1.31
N ASP A 41 -2.21 22.34 2.11
CA ASP A 41 -1.17 21.33 1.89
C ASP A 41 -1.68 19.91 2.12
N VAL A 42 -2.44 19.68 3.18
CA VAL A 42 -3.05 18.37 3.47
C VAL A 42 -3.98 17.97 2.32
N THR A 43 -4.88 18.86 1.92
CA THR A 43 -5.80 18.64 0.78
C THR A 43 -5.04 18.32 -0.50
N SER A 44 -3.98 19.08 -0.79
CA SER A 44 -3.17 18.91 -2.00
C SER A 44 -2.40 17.59 -2.04
N LEU A 45 -1.86 17.17 -0.89
CA LEU A 45 -1.19 15.89 -0.73
C LEU A 45 -2.19 14.73 -0.89
N ALA A 46 -3.35 14.80 -0.24
CA ALA A 46 -4.39 13.78 -0.35
C ALA A 46 -4.80 13.59 -1.82
N ASN A 47 -5.10 14.67 -2.52
CA ASN A 47 -5.42 14.67 -3.96
C ASN A 47 -4.27 14.11 -4.82
N SER A 48 -3.03 14.31 -4.39
CA SER A 48 -1.83 13.85 -5.11
C SER A 48 -1.36 12.44 -4.72
N GLY A 49 -2.16 11.75 -3.91
CA GLY A 49 -1.96 10.34 -3.54
C GLY A 49 -1.26 10.14 -2.19
N GLY A 50 -1.32 11.12 -1.31
CA GLY A 50 -0.74 11.11 0.03
C GLY A 50 0.68 11.67 0.10
N GLY A 51 1.16 11.83 1.33
CA GLY A 51 2.48 12.35 1.63
C GLY A 51 2.58 12.73 3.10
N VAL A 52 3.43 13.70 3.41
CA VAL A 52 3.62 14.19 4.77
C VAL A 52 3.82 15.69 4.78
N VAL A 53 3.15 16.37 5.71
CA VAL A 53 3.46 17.76 6.09
C VAL A 53 4.31 17.72 7.34
N VAL A 54 5.40 18.49 7.37
CA VAL A 54 6.31 18.58 8.51
C VAL A 54 6.27 20.01 9.05
N LEU A 55 5.96 20.14 10.34
CA LEU A 55 5.95 21.38 11.09
C LEU A 55 7.21 21.44 11.95
N ASP A 56 8.23 22.17 11.50
CA ASP A 56 9.52 22.24 12.20
C ASP A 56 9.39 23.08 13.48
N GLY A 57 9.86 22.55 14.61
CA GLY A 57 9.84 23.25 15.91
C GLY A 57 8.50 23.22 16.64
N ILE A 58 7.51 22.49 16.10
CA ILE A 58 6.22 22.21 16.74
C ILE A 58 6.26 20.76 17.23
N THR A 59 5.81 20.52 18.46
CA THR A 59 5.67 19.18 19.05
C THR A 59 4.22 18.79 19.23
N ASP A 60 3.39 19.76 19.62
CA ASP A 60 1.99 19.53 20.00
C ASP A 60 1.08 20.32 19.06
N ILE A 61 0.63 19.65 17.99
CA ILE A 61 -0.48 20.15 17.18
C ILE A 61 -1.76 19.44 17.60
N ASP A 62 -2.81 20.23 17.71
CA ASP A 62 -4.16 19.75 18.00
C ASP A 62 -4.73 19.07 16.74
N GLU A 63 -4.79 17.74 16.77
CA GLU A 63 -5.32 16.90 15.69
C GLU A 63 -6.82 17.13 15.49
N GLU A 64 -7.60 17.26 16.57
CA GLU A 64 -9.04 17.53 16.51
C GLU A 64 -9.31 18.86 15.80
N ARG A 65 -8.53 19.89 16.13
CA ARG A 65 -8.60 21.17 15.44
C ARG A 65 -8.28 21.05 13.95
N LEU A 66 -7.32 20.21 13.55
CA LEU A 66 -7.04 19.99 12.12
C LEU A 66 -8.21 19.32 11.40
N HIS A 67 -8.86 18.33 12.03
CA HIS A 67 -10.09 17.72 11.52
C HIS A 67 -11.19 18.78 11.34
N GLU A 68 -11.46 19.60 12.35
CA GLU A 68 -12.47 20.67 12.29
C GLU A 68 -12.18 21.66 11.17
N GLN A 69 -10.91 22.05 10.98
CA GLN A 69 -10.51 22.95 9.91
C GLN A 69 -10.72 22.29 8.53
N LEU A 70 -10.33 21.03 8.35
CA LEU A 70 -10.55 20.31 7.09
C LEU A 70 -12.04 20.19 6.77
N ALA A 71 -12.86 19.74 7.72
CA ALA A 71 -14.31 19.63 7.56
C ALA A 71 -14.99 20.98 7.29
N SER A 72 -14.45 22.07 7.84
CA SER A 72 -14.98 23.42 7.62
C SER A 72 -14.74 23.96 6.20
N TYR A 73 -13.70 23.48 5.50
CA TYR A 73 -13.25 24.07 4.24
C TYR A 73 -13.27 23.13 3.04
N ALA A 74 -13.18 21.81 3.23
CA ALA A 74 -13.02 20.84 2.16
C ALA A 74 -14.10 19.74 2.19
N GLU A 75 -14.51 19.31 1.00
CA GLU A 75 -15.47 18.22 0.78
C GLU A 75 -14.93 17.23 -0.26
N PRO A 76 -15.23 15.92 -0.15
CA PRO A 76 -15.90 15.25 0.97
C PRO A 76 -15.07 15.33 2.26
N GLU A 77 -15.69 14.95 3.39
CA GLU A 77 -14.99 14.84 4.68
C GLU A 77 -13.77 13.93 4.55
N PHE A 78 -12.66 14.36 5.16
CA PHE A 78 -11.37 13.68 5.05
C PHE A 78 -10.74 13.48 6.42
N GLU A 79 -10.66 12.22 6.82
CA GLU A 79 -10.11 11.80 8.12
C GLU A 79 -8.83 10.96 7.97
N SER A 80 -8.42 10.65 6.75
CA SER A 80 -7.32 9.71 6.50
C SER A 80 -5.94 10.36 6.64
N PHE A 81 -5.65 10.93 7.80
CA PHE A 81 -4.33 11.39 8.19
C PHE A 81 -4.02 10.97 9.63
N THR A 82 -2.74 11.01 10.02
CA THR A 82 -2.31 10.84 11.41
C THR A 82 -1.27 11.89 11.77
N VAL A 83 -1.19 12.24 13.05
CA VAL A 83 -0.18 13.15 13.59
C VAL A 83 0.86 12.34 14.37
N GLU A 84 2.12 12.51 14.02
CA GLU A 84 3.24 11.75 14.57
C GLU A 84 4.36 12.68 15.02
N GLU A 85 5.01 12.35 16.12
CA GLU A 85 6.24 13.03 16.53
C GLU A 85 7.41 12.67 15.58
N LEU A 86 8.22 13.66 15.25
CA LEU A 86 9.38 13.50 14.37
C LEU A 86 10.58 14.28 14.89
N ALA A 87 11.77 13.75 14.70
CA ALA A 87 13.01 14.51 14.84
C ALA A 87 13.62 14.78 13.46
N ARG A 88 13.81 16.05 13.12
CA ARG A 88 14.44 16.47 11.86
C ARG A 88 15.69 17.30 12.16
N ALA A 89 16.83 16.85 11.62
CA ALA A 89 18.14 17.47 11.87
C ALA A 89 18.44 17.69 13.38
N GLY A 90 18.00 16.77 14.23
CA GLY A 90 18.19 16.84 15.69
C GLY A 90 17.26 17.83 16.40
N ARG A 91 16.27 18.40 15.70
CA ARG A 91 15.24 19.27 16.28
C ARG A 91 13.89 18.56 16.30
N PRO A 92 13.07 18.78 17.33
CA PRO A 92 11.71 18.26 17.37
C PRO A 92 10.85 18.91 16.27
N ALA A 93 9.97 18.12 15.69
CA ALA A 93 9.01 18.50 14.67
C ALA A 93 7.78 17.59 14.75
N THR A 94 6.66 18.04 14.18
CA THR A 94 5.47 17.21 14.03
C THR A 94 5.30 16.83 12.58
N ALA A 95 4.99 15.55 12.32
CA ALA A 95 4.70 15.02 11.00
C ALA A 95 3.20 14.68 10.88
N ILE A 96 2.53 15.29 9.92
CA ILE A 96 1.15 14.98 9.56
C ILE A 96 1.20 14.06 8.35
N VAL A 97 0.99 12.76 8.56
CA VAL A 97 1.03 11.74 7.51
C VAL A 97 -0.33 11.69 6.84
N VAL A 98 -0.38 12.04 5.56
CA VAL A 98 -1.63 12.20 4.79
C VAL A 98 -1.80 11.03 3.83
N SER A 99 -2.93 10.35 3.89
CA SER A 99 -3.29 9.29 2.95
C SER A 99 -3.81 9.85 1.63
N ALA A 100 -3.84 9.03 0.58
CA ALA A 100 -4.50 9.40 -0.67
C ALA A 100 -6.02 9.56 -0.44
N ALA A 101 -6.62 10.61 -1.00
CA ALA A 101 -8.07 10.71 -1.07
C ALA A 101 -8.62 9.57 -1.95
N ALA A 102 -9.67 8.90 -1.47
CA ALA A 102 -10.34 7.82 -2.17
C ALA A 102 -11.60 8.33 -2.88
N ASN A 103 -11.93 7.71 -4.02
CA ASN A 103 -13.14 7.96 -4.83
C ASN A 103 -13.19 9.34 -5.51
N THR A 104 -13.20 10.42 -4.74
CA THR A 104 -13.40 11.80 -5.21
C THR A 104 -12.28 12.68 -4.69
N PRO A 105 -11.74 13.62 -5.49
CA PRO A 105 -10.77 14.57 -4.99
C PRO A 105 -11.43 15.53 -4.00
N LEU A 106 -10.66 15.99 -3.02
CA LEU A 106 -11.07 16.99 -2.06
C LEU A 106 -11.14 18.37 -2.74
N VAL A 107 -12.31 19.01 -2.66
CA VAL A 107 -12.64 20.31 -3.23
C VAL A 107 -12.91 21.29 -2.09
N PHE A 108 -12.42 22.53 -2.20
CA PHE A 108 -12.73 23.55 -1.20
C PHE A 108 -14.18 24.05 -1.31
N SER A 109 -15.02 23.78 -0.32
CA SER A 109 -16.41 24.24 -0.26
C SER A 109 -16.53 25.72 0.14
N ARG A 110 -15.50 26.27 0.79
CA ARG A 110 -15.39 27.67 1.23
C ARG A 110 -14.06 28.29 0.82
N GLN A 111 -14.01 29.61 0.77
CA GLN A 111 -12.78 30.34 0.47
C GLN A 111 -11.95 30.56 1.74
N GLY A 112 -10.68 30.20 1.72
CA GLY A 112 -9.74 30.46 2.81
C GLY A 112 -9.07 31.83 2.62
N ARG A 113 -9.52 32.84 3.36
CA ARG A 113 -8.91 34.18 3.39
C ARG A 113 -8.31 34.47 4.75
N TYR A 114 -7.17 35.14 4.77
CA TYR A 114 -6.56 35.65 6.00
C TYR A 114 -5.87 36.98 5.74
N ARG A 115 -5.62 37.73 6.82
CA ARG A 115 -4.87 38.98 6.77
C ARG A 115 -3.44 38.74 7.25
N GLY A 116 -2.46 39.14 6.45
CA GLY A 116 -1.04 39.05 6.79
C GLY A 116 -0.66 40.02 7.90
N ALA A 117 0.55 39.86 8.45
CA ALA A 117 1.08 40.76 9.48
C ALA A 117 1.24 42.22 8.99
N ASP A 118 1.36 42.40 7.67
CA ASP A 118 1.42 43.69 6.98
C ASP A 118 0.03 44.32 6.72
N GLY A 119 -1.06 43.63 7.10
CA GLY A 119 -2.42 44.06 6.87
C GLY A 119 -2.99 43.68 5.50
N THR A 120 -2.19 43.06 4.63
CA THR A 120 -2.61 42.64 3.29
C THR A 120 -3.56 41.45 3.37
N GLU A 121 -4.62 41.44 2.57
CA GLU A 121 -5.49 40.27 2.46
C GLU A 121 -4.92 39.23 1.50
N HIS A 122 -4.81 37.99 1.98
CA HIS A 122 -4.33 36.84 1.24
C HIS A 122 -5.44 35.81 1.07
N VAL A 123 -5.39 35.10 -0.06
CA VAL A 123 -6.28 33.98 -0.36
C VAL A 123 -5.43 32.71 -0.43
N ALA A 124 -5.58 31.84 0.55
CA ALA A 124 -4.88 30.55 0.56
C ALA A 124 -5.44 29.64 -0.55
N PHE A 125 -6.77 29.57 -0.64
CA PHE A 125 -7.50 28.77 -1.63
C PHE A 125 -8.88 29.36 -1.94
N VAL A 126 -9.39 29.07 -3.13
CA VAL A 126 -10.70 29.55 -3.62
C VAL A 126 -11.79 28.48 -3.47
N ARG A 127 -13.03 28.93 -3.28
CA ARG A 127 -14.22 28.05 -3.28
C ARG A 127 -14.37 27.36 -4.65
N GLY A 128 -14.68 26.08 -4.64
CA GLY A 128 -14.70 25.19 -5.81
C GLY A 128 -13.31 24.81 -6.33
N GLY A 129 -12.25 25.30 -5.68
CA GLY A 129 -10.88 25.05 -6.08
C GLY A 129 -10.44 23.62 -5.73
N LEU A 130 -9.86 22.94 -6.72
CA LEU A 130 -9.09 21.73 -6.53
C LEU A 130 -7.61 22.10 -6.46
N TYR A 131 -6.89 21.56 -5.49
CA TYR A 131 -5.46 21.77 -5.35
C TYR A 131 -4.72 20.45 -5.33
N PHE A 132 -3.56 20.43 -5.99
CA PHE A 132 -2.68 19.29 -6.12
C PHE A 132 -1.23 19.71 -5.83
N ARG A 133 -0.41 18.71 -5.52
CA ARG A 133 1.00 18.89 -5.20
C ARG A 133 1.83 18.80 -6.47
N HIS A 134 2.37 19.93 -6.90
CA HIS A 134 3.30 20.05 -8.01
C HIS A 134 4.70 20.34 -7.49
N GLY A 135 5.53 19.29 -7.45
CA GLY A 135 6.86 19.40 -6.85
C GLY A 135 6.75 19.92 -5.41
N ALA A 136 7.36 21.06 -5.12
CA ALA A 136 7.39 21.65 -3.79
C ALA A 136 6.19 22.54 -3.44
N ARG A 137 5.17 22.65 -4.30
CA ARG A 137 4.06 23.61 -4.13
C ARG A 137 2.70 22.95 -4.22
N SER A 138 1.74 23.56 -3.54
CA SER A 138 0.32 23.22 -3.56
C SER A 138 -0.38 24.24 -4.48
N GLU A 139 -0.81 23.78 -5.65
CA GLU A 139 -1.24 24.63 -6.76
C GLU A 139 -2.62 24.21 -7.26
N PRO A 140 -3.38 25.13 -7.89
CA PRO A 140 -4.65 24.77 -8.54
C PRO A 140 -4.49 23.63 -9.54
N ALA A 141 -5.48 22.75 -9.59
CA ALA A 141 -5.48 21.57 -10.43
C ALA A 141 -5.42 21.92 -11.92
N THR A 142 -4.69 21.11 -12.67
CA THR A 142 -4.77 21.04 -14.12
C THR A 142 -5.65 19.87 -14.57
N GLY A 143 -6.02 19.83 -15.85
CA GLY A 143 -6.72 18.67 -16.41
C GLY A 143 -5.90 17.37 -16.36
N ALA A 144 -4.56 17.47 -16.30
CA ALA A 144 -3.69 16.30 -16.13
C ALA A 144 -3.82 15.73 -14.70
N ASP A 145 -3.94 16.58 -13.69
CA ASP A 145 -4.07 16.15 -12.30
C ASP A 145 -5.36 15.40 -12.03
N VAL A 146 -6.48 15.91 -12.56
CA VAL A 146 -7.78 15.24 -12.47
C VAL A 146 -7.75 13.90 -13.18
N ARG A 147 -7.15 13.83 -14.38
CA ARG A 147 -6.97 12.56 -15.11
C ARG A 147 -6.13 11.57 -14.31
N ASP A 148 -5.00 12.00 -13.75
CA ASP A 148 -4.10 11.16 -12.97
C ASP A 148 -4.74 10.71 -11.64
N PHE A 149 -5.60 11.53 -11.05
CA PHE A 149 -6.44 11.12 -9.92
C PHE A 149 -7.39 9.99 -10.31
N ILE A 150 -8.22 10.21 -11.34
CA ILE A 150 -9.20 9.22 -11.81
C ILE A 150 -8.51 7.92 -12.21
N LYS A 151 -7.39 8.00 -12.93
CA LYS A 151 -6.62 6.84 -13.35
C LYS A 151 -6.13 6.01 -12.15
N ARG A 152 -5.62 6.67 -11.10
CA ARG A 152 -5.20 5.98 -9.87
C ARG A 152 -6.36 5.28 -9.18
N GLN A 153 -7.55 5.90 -9.13
CA GLN A 153 -8.73 5.25 -8.58
C GLN A 153 -9.12 4.02 -9.40
N LEU A 154 -9.16 4.14 -10.74
CA LEU A 154 -9.48 3.02 -11.63
C LEU A 154 -8.47 1.88 -11.48
N ASP A 155 -7.17 2.20 -11.40
CA ASP A 155 -6.10 1.21 -11.22
C ASP A 155 -6.20 0.52 -9.85
N ALA A 156 -6.56 1.25 -8.80
CA ALA A 156 -6.80 0.69 -7.46
C ALA A 156 -8.03 -0.24 -7.46
N THR A 157 -9.17 0.20 -8.01
CA THR A 157 -10.38 -0.61 -8.15
C THR A 157 -10.11 -1.86 -8.99
N ARG A 158 -9.42 -1.73 -10.12
CA ARG A 158 -9.04 -2.86 -10.98
C ARG A 158 -8.15 -3.85 -10.22
N SER A 159 -7.20 -3.37 -9.44
CA SER A 159 -6.30 -4.22 -8.65
C SER A 159 -7.07 -4.98 -7.57
N GLN A 160 -8.00 -4.31 -6.89
CA GLN A 160 -8.90 -4.95 -5.91
C GLN A 160 -9.79 -6.01 -6.58
N TRP A 161 -10.38 -5.71 -7.73
CA TRP A 161 -11.21 -6.66 -8.47
C TRP A 161 -10.41 -7.87 -8.93
N LEU A 162 -9.20 -7.67 -9.47
CA LEU A 162 -8.34 -8.77 -9.87
C LEU A 162 -7.89 -9.63 -8.68
N ALA A 163 -7.65 -9.03 -7.51
CA ALA A 163 -7.35 -9.77 -6.29
C ALA A 163 -8.54 -10.65 -5.87
N ASN A 164 -9.75 -10.07 -5.83
CA ASN A 164 -10.97 -10.79 -5.46
C ASN A 164 -11.32 -11.89 -6.48
N ILE A 165 -11.21 -11.63 -7.78
CA ILE A 165 -11.47 -12.61 -8.84
C ILE A 165 -10.43 -13.75 -8.79
N ARG A 166 -9.15 -13.44 -8.56
CA ARG A 166 -8.12 -14.46 -8.38
C ARG A 166 -8.46 -15.38 -7.21
N GLN A 167 -8.91 -14.83 -6.09
CA GLN A 167 -9.34 -15.60 -4.93
C GLN A 167 -10.49 -16.55 -5.27
N VAL A 168 -11.44 -16.12 -6.11
CA VAL A 168 -12.56 -16.94 -6.58
C VAL A 168 -12.14 -18.01 -7.60
N MET A 169 -11.25 -17.68 -8.55
CA MET A 169 -10.79 -18.59 -9.60
C MET A 169 -9.94 -19.76 -9.08
N HIS A 170 -9.29 -19.62 -7.93
CA HIS A 170 -8.58 -20.72 -7.27
C HIS A 170 -9.50 -21.65 -6.48
N ALA A 171 -10.82 -21.39 -6.47
CA ALA A 171 -11.78 -22.28 -5.83
C ALA A 171 -11.97 -23.55 -6.69
N PRO A 172 -11.90 -24.76 -6.11
CA PRO A 172 -12.08 -26.01 -6.84
C PRO A 172 -13.50 -26.14 -7.44
N ASP A 173 -13.64 -26.96 -8.48
CA ASP A 173 -14.92 -27.19 -9.16
C ASP A 173 -16.02 -27.61 -8.17
N GLY A 174 -17.13 -26.86 -8.16
CA GLY A 174 -18.24 -27.05 -7.22
C GLY A 174 -18.23 -26.12 -6.00
N ALA A 175 -17.28 -25.20 -5.89
CA ALA A 175 -17.26 -24.21 -4.82
C ALA A 175 -18.34 -23.12 -5.00
N GLU A 176 -19.14 -22.88 -3.96
CA GLU A 176 -20.06 -21.74 -3.88
C GLU A 176 -19.35 -20.52 -3.26
N VAL A 177 -19.49 -19.36 -3.91
CA VAL A 177 -18.84 -18.11 -3.50
C VAL A 177 -19.86 -17.22 -2.78
N ALA A 178 -19.62 -16.93 -1.51
CA ALA A 178 -20.41 -15.99 -0.73
C ALA A 178 -19.55 -14.78 -0.31
N VAL A 179 -20.08 -13.56 -0.50
CA VAL A 179 -19.46 -12.32 -0.04
C VAL A 179 -20.08 -11.97 1.32
N ILE A 180 -19.25 -11.87 2.36
CA ILE A 180 -19.66 -11.56 3.73
C ILE A 180 -18.83 -10.40 4.27
N GLU A 181 -19.48 -9.47 4.98
CA GLU A 181 -18.81 -8.41 5.74
C GLU A 181 -18.23 -9.04 7.02
N THR A 182 -16.91 -9.07 7.15
CA THR A 182 -16.24 -9.65 8.32
C THR A 182 -16.36 -8.73 9.53
N ALA A 183 -17.09 -9.17 10.56
CA ALA A 183 -16.86 -8.71 11.92
C ALA A 183 -15.56 -9.35 12.43
N GLU A 184 -14.51 -8.54 12.56
CA GLU A 184 -13.20 -8.96 13.04
C GLU A 184 -13.26 -9.41 14.51
N ARG A 185 -13.23 -10.73 14.75
CA ARG A 185 -13.00 -11.42 16.03
C ARG A 185 -14.02 -11.12 17.15
N ASP A 186 -14.29 -12.11 17.99
CA ASP A 186 -15.05 -11.88 19.23
C ASP A 186 -14.17 -11.17 20.29
N GLU A 187 -14.78 -10.69 21.37
CA GLU A 187 -14.08 -9.97 22.46
C GLU A 187 -12.97 -10.81 23.12
N GLU A 188 -12.95 -12.13 22.92
CA GLU A 188 -11.90 -13.04 23.40
C GLU A 188 -10.83 -13.38 22.34
N GLY A 189 -10.86 -12.73 21.17
CA GLY A 189 -9.85 -12.86 20.12
C GLY A 189 -9.91 -14.17 19.32
N ARG A 190 -11.00 -14.95 19.44
CA ARG A 190 -11.21 -16.18 18.67
C ARG A 190 -11.62 -15.84 17.23
N PRO A 191 -11.27 -16.68 16.25
CA PRO A 191 -11.77 -16.52 14.89
C PRO A 191 -13.30 -16.60 14.93
N THR A 192 -13.99 -15.56 14.48
CA THR A 192 -15.44 -15.57 14.35
C THR A 192 -15.82 -16.73 13.44
N LEU A 193 -16.47 -17.76 13.99
CA LEU A 193 -16.94 -18.90 13.23
C LEU A 193 -18.18 -18.46 12.47
N ILE A 194 -18.08 -18.33 11.16
CA ILE A 194 -19.18 -17.83 10.33
C ILE A 194 -19.94 -19.03 9.77
N ARG A 195 -21.27 -18.97 9.90
CA ARG A 195 -22.18 -19.95 9.33
C ARG A 195 -22.76 -19.37 8.04
N LEU A 196 -22.50 -20.06 6.93
CA LEU A 196 -22.83 -19.62 5.57
C LEU A 196 -24.32 -19.86 5.20
N THR A 197 -25.18 -20.21 6.17
CA THR A 197 -26.62 -20.48 5.99
C THR A 197 -27.38 -20.33 7.31
N THR A 198 -28.71 -20.21 7.25
CA THR A 198 -29.61 -20.25 8.42
C THR A 198 -29.83 -21.66 8.98
N ASP A 199 -29.31 -22.70 8.32
CA ASP A 199 -29.41 -24.08 8.80
C ASP A 199 -28.63 -24.28 10.12
N PRO A 200 -29.31 -24.70 11.22
CA PRO A 200 -28.69 -24.99 12.51
C PRO A 200 -27.62 -26.10 12.49
N HIS A 201 -27.57 -26.92 11.44
CA HIS A 201 -26.67 -28.07 11.31
C HIS A 201 -25.53 -27.89 10.29
N ALA A 202 -25.43 -26.73 9.64
CA ALA A 202 -24.38 -26.49 8.66
C ALA A 202 -22.98 -26.37 9.29
N PRO A 203 -21.92 -26.87 8.60
CA PRO A 203 -20.55 -26.76 9.08
C PRO A 203 -20.12 -25.31 9.32
N LEU A 204 -19.34 -25.10 10.38
CA LEU A 204 -18.72 -23.82 10.70
C LEU A 204 -17.42 -23.69 9.88
N TYR A 205 -17.27 -22.62 9.12
CA TYR A 205 -16.06 -22.37 8.35
C TYR A 205 -15.22 -21.27 9.00
N GLY A 206 -13.90 -21.51 9.08
CA GLY A 206 -12.89 -20.59 9.59
C GLY A 206 -11.73 -20.45 8.60
N GLN A 207 -10.81 -19.54 8.91
CA GLN A 207 -9.58 -19.29 8.13
C GLN A 207 -8.83 -20.60 7.85
N VAL A 208 -8.62 -20.94 6.58
CA VAL A 208 -7.93 -22.18 6.17
C VAL A 208 -6.51 -22.16 6.72
N ASP A 209 -6.15 -23.22 7.42
CA ASP A 209 -4.83 -23.39 8.01
C ASP A 209 -3.74 -23.33 6.91
N PRO A 210 -2.73 -22.45 7.04
CA PRO A 210 -1.58 -22.41 6.13
C PRO A 210 -0.87 -23.75 5.96
N ASP A 211 -0.87 -24.61 6.98
CA ASP A 211 -0.28 -25.95 6.89
C ASP A 211 -1.10 -26.89 5.99
N GLN A 212 -2.38 -26.59 5.74
CA GLN A 212 -3.22 -27.33 4.79
C GLN A 212 -3.16 -26.72 3.38
N SER A 213 -3.15 -25.40 3.26
CA SER A 213 -3.12 -24.72 1.95
C SER A 213 -1.73 -24.72 1.29
N HIS A 214 -0.67 -24.68 2.10
CA HIS A 214 0.72 -24.66 1.66
C HIS A 214 1.53 -25.73 2.43
N PRO A 215 1.25 -27.02 2.21
CA PRO A 215 1.80 -28.08 3.04
C PRO A 215 3.32 -28.25 2.85
N TYR A 216 3.89 -27.78 1.74
CA TYR A 216 5.25 -28.12 1.37
C TYR A 216 6.28 -27.09 1.81
N ARG A 217 7.39 -27.57 2.37
CA ARG A 217 8.67 -26.87 2.44
C ARG A 217 9.44 -27.06 1.14
N GLN A 218 10.47 -26.25 0.93
CA GLN A 218 11.24 -26.30 -0.33
C GLN A 218 11.81 -27.71 -0.64
N LYS A 219 12.22 -28.46 0.39
CA LYS A 219 12.71 -29.84 0.23
C LYS A 219 11.62 -30.80 -0.29
N GLU A 220 10.37 -30.57 0.08
CA GLU A 220 9.22 -31.38 -0.34
C GLU A 220 8.79 -30.99 -1.75
N VAL A 221 8.76 -29.70 -2.10
CA VAL A 221 8.55 -29.26 -3.49
C VAL A 221 9.54 -29.93 -4.44
N ILE A 222 10.83 -29.97 -4.09
CA ILE A 222 11.85 -30.63 -4.92
C ILE A 222 11.54 -32.11 -5.08
N ARG A 223 11.09 -32.78 -4.01
CA ARG A 223 10.74 -34.20 -4.05
C ARG A 223 9.55 -34.44 -4.98
N GLU A 224 8.47 -33.68 -4.81
CA GLU A 224 7.25 -33.82 -5.60
C GLU A 224 7.49 -33.50 -7.08
N VAL A 225 8.24 -32.43 -7.37
CA VAL A 225 8.60 -32.09 -8.76
C VAL A 225 9.46 -33.20 -9.39
N ASN A 226 10.50 -33.68 -8.70
CA ASN A 226 11.35 -34.74 -9.26
C ASN A 226 10.63 -36.08 -9.40
N ALA A 227 9.65 -36.37 -8.54
CA ALA A 227 8.82 -37.56 -8.68
C ALA A 227 7.94 -37.52 -9.94
N ARG A 228 7.58 -36.33 -10.41
CA ARG A 228 6.72 -36.11 -11.57
C ARG A 228 7.49 -35.79 -12.86
N LEU A 229 8.79 -35.54 -12.78
CA LEU A 229 9.64 -35.26 -13.94
C LEU A 229 10.39 -36.51 -14.40
N ASP A 230 10.04 -37.03 -15.57
CA ASP A 230 10.75 -38.16 -16.17
C ASP A 230 12.16 -37.75 -16.65
N GLY A 231 13.19 -38.24 -15.96
CA GLY A 231 14.59 -38.14 -16.39
C GLY A 231 15.32 -36.84 -16.04
N ARG A 232 14.73 -35.95 -15.23
CA ARG A 232 15.41 -34.73 -14.75
C ARG A 232 15.25 -34.49 -13.26
N ASN A 233 16.39 -34.22 -12.63
CA ASN A 233 16.46 -33.82 -11.23
C ASN A 233 16.66 -32.32 -11.11
N VAL A 234 15.66 -31.65 -10.56
CA VAL A 234 15.67 -30.28 -10.09
C VAL A 234 16.26 -30.25 -8.68
N ASN A 235 17.04 -29.23 -8.35
CA ASN A 235 17.56 -29.01 -7.01
C ASN A 235 17.06 -27.66 -6.42
N ALA A 236 17.43 -27.39 -5.16
CA ALA A 236 17.01 -26.17 -4.46
C ALA A 236 17.44 -24.86 -5.18
N PHE A 237 18.58 -24.87 -5.86
CA PHE A 237 19.06 -23.71 -6.61
C PHE A 237 18.23 -23.46 -7.87
N ASP A 238 17.74 -24.51 -8.52
CA ASP A 238 16.87 -24.39 -9.69
C ASP A 238 15.51 -23.82 -9.29
N VAL A 239 14.89 -24.33 -8.20
CA VAL A 239 13.64 -23.78 -7.64
C VAL A 239 13.82 -22.32 -7.22
N LEU A 240 14.93 -21.99 -6.55
CA LEU A 240 15.26 -20.61 -6.18
C LEU A 240 15.38 -19.71 -7.42
N SER A 241 16.06 -20.17 -8.47
CA SER A 241 16.28 -19.40 -9.69
C SER A 241 14.96 -19.09 -10.39
N VAL A 242 14.06 -20.09 -10.49
CA VAL A 242 12.71 -19.91 -11.03
C VAL A 242 11.95 -18.87 -10.21
N ARG A 243 11.90 -19.01 -8.89
CA ARG A 243 11.22 -18.04 -8.02
C ARG A 243 11.74 -16.61 -8.21
N ARG A 244 13.05 -16.44 -8.36
CA ARG A 244 13.66 -15.11 -8.52
C ARG A 244 13.42 -14.51 -9.91
N VAL A 245 13.53 -15.30 -10.98
CA VAL A 245 13.33 -14.82 -12.35
C VAL A 245 11.85 -14.51 -12.63
N HIS A 246 10.93 -15.32 -12.11
CA HIS A 246 9.49 -15.14 -12.29
C HIS A 246 8.83 -14.35 -11.14
N ALA A 247 9.64 -13.77 -10.25
CA ALA A 247 9.20 -12.97 -9.11
C ALA A 247 8.12 -13.64 -8.24
N ILE A 248 8.24 -14.94 -7.95
CA ILE A 248 7.27 -15.72 -7.17
C ILE A 248 7.46 -15.49 -5.66
N THR A 249 6.60 -14.65 -5.11
CA THR A 249 6.50 -14.30 -3.68
C THR A 249 5.03 -14.38 -3.24
N GLU A 250 4.79 -14.25 -1.94
CA GLU A 250 3.42 -14.24 -1.39
C GLU A 250 2.61 -13.05 -1.95
N GLU A 251 3.24 -11.91 -2.22
CA GLU A 251 2.55 -10.73 -2.77
C GLU A 251 2.19 -10.89 -4.25
N THR A 252 2.99 -11.62 -5.02
CA THR A 252 2.81 -11.74 -6.48
C THR A 252 2.05 -13.00 -6.88
N ARG A 253 2.23 -14.09 -6.12
CA ARG A 253 1.68 -15.43 -6.36
C ARG A 253 1.31 -16.07 -5.01
N PRO A 254 0.34 -15.50 -4.26
CA PRO A 254 -0.10 -16.04 -2.96
C PRO A 254 -0.66 -17.46 -3.07
N GLU A 255 -1.15 -17.87 -4.25
CA GLU A 255 -1.59 -19.23 -4.52
C GLU A 255 -0.44 -20.25 -4.53
N PHE A 256 0.81 -19.81 -4.62
CA PHE A 256 2.01 -20.65 -4.70
C PHE A 256 2.85 -20.64 -3.43
N VAL A 257 2.83 -19.52 -2.71
CA VAL A 257 3.74 -19.27 -1.59
C VAL A 257 3.02 -18.56 -0.47
N HIS A 258 3.16 -19.12 0.73
CA HIS A 258 2.86 -18.46 2.00
C HIS A 258 4.15 -18.25 2.80
N VAL A 259 4.37 -17.08 3.40
CA VAL A 259 5.52 -16.82 4.26
C VAL A 259 5.05 -16.52 5.68
N PRO A 260 5.11 -17.49 6.61
CA PRO A 260 4.73 -17.24 7.99
C PRO A 260 5.68 -16.24 8.66
N LYS A 261 5.14 -15.42 9.57
CA LYS A 261 5.86 -14.33 10.26
C LYS A 261 7.19 -14.77 10.89
N PHE A 262 7.29 -16.01 11.36
CA PHE A 262 8.47 -16.55 12.04
C PHE A 262 8.98 -17.87 11.42
N GLY A 263 8.76 -18.11 10.13
CA GLY A 263 9.16 -19.36 9.49
C GLY A 263 9.68 -19.22 8.07
N SER A 264 10.14 -20.35 7.53
CA SER A 264 10.53 -20.43 6.11
C SER A 264 9.28 -20.41 5.21
N PRO A 265 9.40 -20.05 3.93
CA PRO A 265 8.29 -20.12 3.00
C PRO A 265 7.72 -21.54 2.88
N GLN A 266 6.40 -21.59 2.79
CA GLN A 266 5.60 -22.76 2.49
C GLN A 266 5.04 -22.65 1.07
N TYR A 267 4.79 -23.79 0.43
CA TYR A 267 4.39 -23.90 -0.95
C TYR A 267 3.19 -24.81 -1.10
N SER A 268 2.33 -24.49 -2.06
CA SER A 268 1.13 -25.26 -2.39
C SER A 268 1.38 -26.33 -3.46
N ASP A 269 0.41 -27.22 -3.64
CA ASP A 269 0.33 -28.12 -4.79
C ASP A 269 0.37 -27.37 -6.13
N ALA A 270 -0.34 -26.24 -6.21
CA ALA A 270 -0.39 -25.43 -7.43
C ALA A 270 1.00 -24.94 -7.87
N PHE A 271 1.91 -24.70 -6.92
CA PHE A 271 3.29 -24.37 -7.26
C PHE A 271 4.05 -25.57 -7.86
N VAL A 272 3.86 -26.77 -7.31
CA VAL A 272 4.45 -28.01 -7.84
C VAL A 272 3.92 -28.28 -9.25
N ASP A 273 2.60 -28.21 -9.45
CA ASP A 273 1.96 -28.46 -10.74
C ASP A 273 2.44 -27.49 -11.82
N TRP A 274 2.57 -26.22 -11.45
CA TRP A 274 3.07 -25.20 -12.36
C TRP A 274 4.52 -25.46 -12.77
N LEU A 275 5.39 -25.87 -11.84
CA LEU A 275 6.78 -26.19 -12.15
C LEU A 275 6.90 -27.38 -13.13
N VAL A 276 6.06 -28.41 -12.96
CA VAL A 276 6.02 -29.57 -13.86
C VAL A 276 5.51 -29.16 -15.23
N THR A 277 4.37 -28.46 -15.28
CA THR A 277 3.74 -27.99 -16.52
C THR A 277 4.67 -27.10 -17.35
N GLU A 278 5.39 -26.17 -16.71
CA GLU A 278 6.31 -25.28 -17.43
C GLU A 278 7.53 -26.04 -17.97
N ASN A 279 8.00 -27.09 -17.28
CA ASN A 279 9.08 -27.93 -17.81
C ASN A 279 8.62 -28.86 -18.95
N GLU A 280 7.38 -29.34 -18.92
CA GLU A 280 6.79 -30.07 -20.04
C GLU A 280 6.65 -29.19 -21.28
N ARG A 281 6.27 -27.92 -21.09
CA ARG A 281 6.17 -26.92 -22.18
C ARG A 281 7.52 -26.50 -22.72
N ASP A 282 8.48 -26.22 -21.84
CA ASP A 282 9.84 -25.84 -22.20
C ASP A 282 10.84 -26.73 -21.45
N PRO A 283 11.40 -27.76 -22.10
CA PRO A 283 12.46 -28.57 -21.53
C PRO A 283 13.74 -27.77 -21.24
N GLN A 284 13.85 -26.47 -21.49
CA GLN A 284 14.96 -25.64 -21.01
C GLN A 284 14.56 -24.73 -19.86
N PHE A 285 13.31 -24.76 -19.39
CA PHE A 285 12.73 -23.88 -18.38
C PHE A 285 13.65 -23.62 -17.18
N PHE A 286 14.00 -24.68 -16.42
CA PHE A 286 14.89 -24.55 -15.26
C PHE A 286 16.29 -24.03 -15.61
N SER A 287 16.86 -24.49 -16.73
CA SER A 287 18.18 -24.05 -17.18
C SER A 287 18.22 -22.58 -17.58
N ARG A 288 17.15 -22.09 -18.22
CA ARG A 288 16.97 -20.68 -18.59
C ARG A 288 16.77 -19.81 -17.37
N ALA A 289 15.93 -20.24 -16.43
CA ALA A 289 15.74 -19.54 -15.16
C ALA A 289 17.07 -19.43 -14.39
N LYS A 290 17.84 -20.51 -14.33
CA LYS A 290 19.19 -20.54 -13.72
C LYS A 290 20.14 -19.55 -14.39
N ALA A 291 20.22 -19.56 -15.71
CA ALA A 291 21.07 -18.63 -16.47
C ALA A 291 20.65 -17.16 -16.26
N GLY A 292 19.34 -16.89 -16.30
CA GLY A 292 18.77 -15.57 -16.04
C GLY A 292 19.11 -15.06 -14.64
N TYR A 293 18.94 -15.90 -13.62
CA TYR A 293 19.29 -15.54 -12.25
C TYR A 293 20.79 -15.23 -12.08
N LEU A 294 21.67 -16.07 -12.63
CA LEU A 294 23.12 -15.83 -12.59
C LEU A 294 23.53 -14.53 -13.31
N ALA A 295 22.87 -14.18 -14.42
CA ALA A 295 23.12 -12.92 -15.14
C ALA A 295 22.80 -11.69 -14.29
N THR A 296 21.70 -11.72 -13.52
CA THR A 296 21.35 -10.62 -12.59
C THR A 296 22.40 -10.43 -11.49
N ARG A 297 23.00 -11.52 -11.01
CA ARG A 297 24.06 -11.49 -9.96
C ARG A 297 25.38 -10.92 -10.47
N LYS A 298 25.77 -11.20 -11.72
CA LYS A 298 26.96 -10.59 -12.36
C LYS A 298 26.81 -9.08 -12.54
N ARG A 299 25.60 -8.60 -12.82
CA ARG A 299 25.31 -7.17 -13.02
C ARG A 299 25.45 -6.37 -11.72
N ARG A 300 24.97 -6.90 -10.59
CA ARG A 300 25.13 -6.27 -9.25
C ARG A 300 26.60 -6.11 -8.83
N ARG A 301 27.45 -7.10 -9.09
CA ARG A 301 28.89 -7.05 -8.76
C ARG A 301 29.69 -6.01 -9.56
N ARG A 302 29.17 -5.53 -10.69
CA ARG A 302 29.82 -4.51 -11.54
C ARG A 302 29.40 -3.08 -11.19
N THR A 303 28.34 -2.90 -10.42
CA THR A 303 27.87 -1.59 -9.94
C THR A 303 28.48 -1.19 -8.59
N ASP A 304 29.15 -2.11 -7.90
CA ASP A 304 29.79 -1.90 -6.59
C ASP A 304 31.34 -1.86 -6.70
N SER A 305 31.88 -1.49 -7.88
CA SER A 305 33.31 -1.29 -8.14
C SER A 305 33.50 -0.03 -8.97
#